data_AF-A0A9P6YWX0-F1
#
_entry.id   AF-A0A9P6YWX0-F1
#
_cell.length_a   1.000
_cell.length_b   1.000
_cell.length_c   1.000
_cell.angle_alpha   90.00
_cell.angle_beta   90.00
_cell.angle_gamma   90.00
#
_symmetry.space_group_name_H-M   'P 1'
#
loop_
_entity.id
_entity.type
_entity.pdbx_description
1 polymer ?
#
loop_
_entity_poly.entity_id
_entity_poly.type
_entity_poly.pdbx_seq_one_letter_code
_entity_poly.pdbx_strand_id
1 'polypeptide(L)'
;MQQRQQRRQQRQEAAARILQPPSENQGFKYIYLPTKARVPIGQLRSRLRKLDINNNRILDIHYPDRNVVALLVHNDYADELRSHLQRFKIFYAEGWISKQNLQENLPSSRRNSESESDPLCFEYKNQDPPSDEACMNDALSL
;
A
#
# COMPACT_ATOMS: atom_id res chain seq x y z
N MET A 1 33.93 19.40 -28.45
CA MET A 1 33.14 20.61 -28.10
C MET A 1 31.63 20.39 -28.27
N GLN A 2 31.17 19.88 -29.41
CA GLN A 2 29.74 19.71 -29.73
C GLN A 2 28.95 18.81 -28.75
N GLN A 3 29.54 17.69 -28.29
CA GLN A 3 28.87 16.75 -27.38
C GLN A 3 28.59 17.33 -25.97
N ARG A 4 29.42 18.28 -25.50
CA ARG A 4 29.19 19.00 -24.23
C ARG A 4 28.03 19.99 -24.35
N GLN A 5 27.88 20.63 -25.51
CA GLN A 5 26.77 21.56 -25.78
C GLN A 5 25.43 20.82 -25.86
N GLN A 6 25.38 19.68 -26.53
CA GLN A 6 24.17 18.83 -26.58
C GLN A 6 23.72 18.38 -25.18
N ARG A 7 24.65 17.89 -24.34
CA ARG A 7 24.31 17.51 -22.95
C ARG A 7 23.81 18.70 -22.12
N ARG A 8 24.34 19.90 -22.35
CA ARG A 8 23.88 21.12 -21.67
C ARG A 8 22.45 21.47 -22.11
N GLN A 9 22.15 21.43 -23.40
CA GLN A 9 20.79 21.63 -23.94
C GLN A 9 19.81 20.59 -23.40
N GLN A 10 20.15 19.30 -23.41
CA GLN A 10 19.29 18.26 -22.85
C GLN A 10 18.97 18.46 -21.36
N ARG A 11 19.96 18.91 -20.57
CA ARG A 11 19.74 19.25 -19.14
C ARG A 11 18.86 20.48 -18.99
N GLN A 12 19.01 21.48 -19.85
CA GLN A 12 18.17 22.68 -19.86
C GLN A 12 16.73 22.33 -20.27
N GLU A 13 16.52 21.48 -21.27
CA GLU A 13 15.20 21.00 -21.68
C GLU A 13 14.53 20.12 -20.62
N ALA A 14 15.30 19.26 -19.94
CA ALA A 14 14.78 18.46 -18.83
C ALA A 14 14.38 19.36 -17.64
N ALA A 15 15.17 20.39 -17.32
CA ALA A 15 14.83 21.37 -16.30
C ALA A 15 13.62 22.23 -16.71
N ALA A 16 13.53 22.64 -17.97
CA ALA A 16 12.41 23.40 -18.50
C ALA A 16 11.11 22.58 -18.45
N ARG A 17 11.16 21.27 -18.73
CA ARG A 17 10.01 20.36 -18.57
C ARG A 17 9.45 20.32 -17.15
N ILE A 18 10.27 20.51 -16.12
CA ILE A 18 9.81 20.59 -14.73
C ILE A 18 9.01 21.89 -14.49
N LEU A 19 9.36 22.95 -15.20
CA LEU A 19 8.74 24.27 -15.08
C LEU A 19 7.57 24.49 -16.06
N GLN A 20 7.32 23.53 -16.97
CA GLN A 20 6.17 23.59 -17.84
C GLN A 20 4.88 23.45 -17.02
N PRO A 21 3.79 24.14 -17.43
CA PRO A 21 2.52 23.98 -16.75
C PRO A 21 2.11 22.51 -16.80
N PRO A 22 1.61 21.97 -15.69
CA PRO A 22 1.18 20.59 -15.61
C PRO A 22 0.03 20.31 -16.58
N SER A 23 -0.13 19.05 -16.99
CA SER A 23 -1.17 18.63 -17.92
C SER A 23 -2.56 18.99 -17.41
N GLU A 24 -3.53 19.20 -18.30
CA GLU A 24 -4.91 19.55 -17.91
C GLU A 24 -5.59 18.47 -17.04
N ASN A 25 -5.12 17.22 -17.08
CA ASN A 25 -5.63 16.13 -16.25
C ASN A 25 -4.93 16.04 -14.88
N GLN A 26 -4.52 17.17 -14.33
CA GLN A 26 -3.86 17.26 -13.03
C GLN A 26 -4.85 17.00 -11.89
N GLY A 27 -5.22 15.74 -11.73
CA GLY A 27 -6.15 15.29 -10.71
C GLY A 27 -5.65 14.03 -10.01
N PHE A 28 -6.38 13.71 -8.96
CA PHE A 28 -6.15 12.52 -8.14
C PHE A 28 -7.45 11.74 -8.03
N LYS A 29 -7.33 10.42 -8.00
CA LYS A 29 -8.44 9.51 -7.86
C LYS A 29 -8.19 8.52 -6.74
N TYR A 30 -9.25 8.23 -6.00
CA TYR A 30 -9.28 7.08 -5.11
C TYR A 30 -9.74 5.84 -5.87
N ILE A 31 -8.95 4.78 -5.76
CA ILE A 31 -9.30 3.44 -6.21
C ILE A 31 -9.52 2.59 -4.96
N TYR A 32 -10.70 1.99 -4.86
CA TYR A 32 -11.10 1.17 -3.72
C TYR A 32 -10.91 -0.30 -4.02
N LEU A 33 -10.21 -1.00 -3.13
CA LEU A 33 -9.94 -2.43 -3.22
C LEU A 33 -10.60 -3.16 -2.04
N PRO A 34 -11.30 -4.27 -2.30
CA PRO A 34 -11.81 -5.13 -1.25
C PRO A 34 -10.67 -5.90 -0.60
N THR A 35 -10.71 -6.00 0.72
CA THR A 35 -9.79 -6.79 1.52
C THR A 35 -10.55 -7.60 2.54
N LYS A 36 -10.10 -8.83 2.81
CA LYS A 36 -10.75 -9.72 3.78
C LYS A 36 -10.57 -9.24 5.23
N ALA A 37 -9.47 -8.55 5.49
CA ALA A 37 -9.12 -8.00 6.78
C ALA A 37 -8.22 -6.78 6.58
N ARG A 38 -8.18 -5.90 7.58
CA ARG A 38 -7.27 -4.76 7.60
C ARG A 38 -5.82 -5.24 7.64
N VAL A 39 -5.05 -4.84 6.64
CA VAL A 39 -3.61 -5.16 6.54
C VAL A 39 -2.81 -3.93 7.00
N PRO A 40 -1.72 -4.07 7.77
CA PRO A 40 -0.88 -2.92 8.08
C PRO A 40 -0.26 -2.34 6.79
N ILE A 41 -0.13 -1.02 6.73
CA ILE A 41 0.28 -0.28 5.51
C ILE A 41 1.59 -0.82 4.92
N GLY A 42 2.59 -1.12 5.76
CA GLY A 42 3.87 -1.68 5.30
C GLY A 42 3.76 -3.04 4.62
N GLN A 43 2.89 -3.93 5.13
CA GLN A 43 2.61 -5.22 4.48
C GLN A 43 1.83 -5.02 3.18
N LEU A 44 0.88 -4.09 3.16
CA LEU A 44 0.12 -3.78 1.94
C LEU A 44 1.05 -3.27 0.84
N ARG A 45 1.96 -2.32 1.13
CA ARG A 45 2.98 -1.86 0.17
C ARG A 45 3.90 -2.98 -0.30
N SER A 46 4.26 -3.90 0.58
CA SER A 46 5.03 -5.10 0.22
C SER A 46 4.25 -6.01 -0.74
N ARG A 47 2.94 -6.20 -0.53
CA ARG A 47 2.08 -7.00 -1.41
C ARG A 47 1.86 -6.32 -2.76
N LEU A 48 1.63 -5.01 -2.78
CA LEU A 48 1.51 -4.23 -4.01
C LEU A 48 2.78 -4.34 -4.86
N ARG A 49 3.96 -4.26 -4.24
CA ARG A 49 5.24 -4.47 -4.92
C ARG A 49 5.38 -5.88 -5.52
N LYS A 50 4.87 -6.92 -4.83
CA LYS A 50 4.84 -8.30 -5.37
C LYS A 50 3.91 -8.45 -6.56
N LEU A 51 2.87 -7.61 -6.65
CA LEU A 51 1.95 -7.52 -7.79
C LEU A 51 2.47 -6.61 -8.91
N ASP A 52 3.76 -6.21 -8.85
CA ASP A 52 4.39 -5.32 -9.82
C ASP A 52 3.78 -3.91 -9.87
N ILE A 53 3.14 -3.47 -8.76
CA ILE A 53 2.57 -2.14 -8.64
C ILE A 53 3.63 -1.19 -8.08
N ASN A 54 3.80 -0.04 -8.75
CA ASN A 54 4.78 0.97 -8.39
C ASN A 54 4.33 1.77 -7.16
N ASN A 55 4.84 1.40 -5.99
CA ASN A 55 4.54 2.08 -4.72
C ASN A 55 4.81 3.60 -4.75
N ASN A 56 5.80 4.07 -5.52
CA ASN A 56 6.15 5.50 -5.61
C ASN A 56 5.05 6.33 -6.28
N ARG A 57 4.17 5.71 -7.07
CA ARG A 57 3.06 6.37 -7.75
C ARG A 57 1.75 6.35 -6.93
N ILE A 58 1.76 5.64 -5.81
CA ILE A 58 0.66 5.66 -4.83
C ILE A 58 0.96 6.74 -3.81
N LEU A 59 0.12 7.77 -3.80
CA LEU A 59 0.30 8.98 -2.99
C LEU A 59 -0.11 8.73 -1.54
N ASP A 60 -1.22 8.03 -1.33
CA ASP A 60 -1.71 7.71 0.00
C ASP A 60 -2.48 6.38 0.02
N ILE A 61 -2.55 5.77 1.20
CA ILE A 61 -3.29 4.55 1.48
C ILE A 61 -4.21 4.82 2.67
N HIS A 62 -5.50 4.93 2.39
CA HIS A 62 -6.53 5.20 3.38
C HIS A 62 -7.43 3.97 3.60
N TYR A 63 -8.01 3.84 4.79
CA TYR A 63 -8.93 2.75 5.14
C TYR A 63 -10.29 3.33 5.51
N PRO A 64 -11.20 3.52 4.55
CA PRO A 64 -12.54 4.04 4.81
C PRO A 64 -13.41 3.06 5.62
N ASP A 65 -13.14 1.76 5.51
CA ASP A 65 -13.83 0.69 6.24
C ASP A 65 -12.85 -0.46 6.57
N ARG A 66 -13.27 -1.41 7.41
CA ARG A 66 -12.45 -2.56 7.87
C ARG A 66 -12.01 -3.48 6.73
N ASN A 67 -12.83 -3.57 5.68
CA ASN A 67 -12.65 -4.50 4.57
C ASN A 67 -12.33 -3.78 3.25
N VAL A 68 -12.02 -2.49 3.30
CA VAL A 68 -11.76 -1.70 2.09
C VAL A 68 -10.51 -0.86 2.26
N VAL A 69 -9.66 -0.92 1.25
CA VAL A 69 -8.47 -0.10 1.08
C VAL A 69 -8.76 0.93 0.00
N ALA A 70 -8.47 2.21 0.26
CA ALA A 70 -8.50 3.26 -0.72
C ALA A 70 -7.06 3.67 -1.07
N LEU A 71 -6.69 3.57 -2.34
CA LEU A 71 -5.39 4.03 -2.86
C LEU A 71 -5.59 5.37 -3.56
N LEU A 72 -4.87 6.40 -3.12
CA LEU A 72 -4.85 7.70 -3.80
C LEU A 72 -3.77 7.70 -4.87
N VAL A 73 -4.17 7.98 -6.11
CA VAL A 73 -3.33 7.85 -7.30
C VAL A 73 -3.54 9.02 -8.24
N HIS A 74 -2.50 9.45 -8.96
CA HIS A 74 -2.63 10.42 -10.06
C HIS A 74 -3.49 9.86 -11.20
N ASN A 75 -4.29 10.71 -11.83
CA ASN A 75 -5.15 10.30 -12.96
C ASN A 75 -4.36 9.60 -14.07
N ASP A 76 -3.16 10.10 -14.41
CA ASP A 76 -2.29 9.52 -15.45
C ASP A 76 -1.82 8.09 -15.12
N TYR A 77 -1.77 7.72 -13.83
CA TYR A 77 -1.40 6.37 -13.41
C TYR A 77 -2.62 5.46 -13.17
N ALA A 78 -3.83 6.02 -13.09
CA ALA A 78 -5.03 5.25 -12.80
C ALA A 78 -5.25 4.13 -13.83
N ASP A 79 -5.09 4.43 -15.12
CA ASP A 79 -5.27 3.44 -16.19
C ASP A 79 -4.26 2.29 -16.13
N GLU A 80 -2.98 2.62 -15.88
CA GLU A 80 -1.94 1.62 -15.72
C GLU A 80 -2.23 0.73 -14.50
N LEU A 81 -2.65 1.31 -13.38
CA LEU A 81 -3.02 0.55 -12.19
C LEU A 81 -4.24 -0.36 -12.43
N ARG A 82 -5.25 0.11 -13.17
CA ARG A 82 -6.41 -0.71 -13.57
C ARG A 82 -5.99 -1.94 -14.36
N SER A 83 -5.11 -1.77 -15.35
CA SER A 83 -4.59 -2.88 -16.14
C SER A 83 -3.87 -3.92 -15.27
N HIS A 84 -3.07 -3.48 -14.29
CA HIS A 84 -2.44 -4.39 -13.33
C HIS A 84 -3.47 -5.14 -12.48
N LEU A 85 -4.47 -4.44 -11.93
CA LEU A 85 -5.50 -5.08 -11.11
C LEU A 85 -6.34 -6.09 -11.91
N GLN A 86 -6.73 -5.75 -13.14
CA GLN A 86 -7.47 -6.64 -14.04
C GLN A 86 -6.66 -7.88 -14.42
N ARG A 87 -5.34 -7.74 -14.66
CA ARG A 87 -4.43 -8.86 -14.93
C ARG A 87 -4.46 -9.92 -13.83
N PHE A 88 -4.61 -9.50 -12.57
CA PHE A 88 -4.72 -10.40 -11.42
C PHE A 88 -6.16 -10.72 -11.01
N LYS A 89 -7.16 -10.31 -11.81
CA LYS A 89 -8.60 -10.48 -11.53
C LYS A 89 -9.03 -9.89 -10.18
N ILE A 90 -8.39 -8.80 -9.77
CA ILE A 90 -8.73 -8.08 -8.55
C ILE A 90 -9.89 -7.13 -8.85
N PHE A 91 -10.97 -7.27 -8.10
CA PHE A 91 -12.10 -6.34 -8.16
C PHE A 91 -11.71 -4.99 -7.56
N TYR A 92 -12.13 -3.90 -8.18
CA TYR A 92 -11.94 -2.55 -7.68
C TYR A 92 -13.16 -1.68 -8.00
N ALA A 93 -13.36 -0.65 -7.20
CA ALA A 93 -14.40 0.35 -7.42
C ALA A 93 -13.80 1.76 -7.48
N GLU A 94 -14.48 2.67 -8.16
CA GLU A 94 -14.04 4.04 -8.37
C GLU A 94 -15.17 5.05 -8.17
N GLY A 95 -14.82 6.25 -7.68
CA GLY A 95 -15.77 7.36 -7.53
C GLY A 95 -16.23 7.58 -6.08
N TRP A 96 -17.33 8.33 -5.92
CA TRP A 96 -17.95 8.58 -4.61
C TRP A 96 -18.76 7.36 -4.20
N ILE A 97 -18.27 6.61 -3.22
CA ILE A 97 -18.96 5.42 -2.74
C ILE A 97 -19.59 5.74 -1.37
N SER A 98 -20.92 5.74 -1.30
CA SER A 98 -21.64 5.79 -0.03
C SER A 98 -21.44 4.46 0.73
N LYS A 99 -21.49 4.47 2.07
CA LYS A 99 -21.31 3.25 2.89
C LYS A 99 -22.18 2.06 2.45
N GLN A 100 -23.37 2.34 1.90
CA GLN A 100 -24.29 1.34 1.36
C GLN A 100 -23.72 0.66 0.09
N ASN A 101 -23.10 1.42 -0.82
CA ASN A 101 -22.52 0.92 -2.07
C ASN A 101 -21.20 0.14 -1.89
N LEU A 102 -20.47 0.34 -0.78
CA LEU A 102 -19.23 -0.38 -0.48
C LEU A 102 -19.45 -1.88 -0.25
N GLN A 103 -20.64 -2.27 0.24
CA GLN A 103 -20.98 -3.66 0.55
C GLN A 103 -21.71 -4.37 -0.60
N GLU A 104 -22.28 -3.62 -1.54
CA GLU A 104 -23.03 -4.14 -2.70
C GLU A 104 -22.15 -4.35 -3.94
N ASN A 105 -21.16 -3.48 -4.19
CA ASN A 105 -20.30 -3.56 -5.39
C ASN A 105 -18.98 -4.31 -5.19
N LEU A 106 -18.59 -4.53 -3.95
CA LEU A 106 -17.45 -5.36 -3.59
C LEU A 106 -18.00 -6.67 -3.04
N PRO A 107 -17.46 -7.84 -3.42
CA PRO A 107 -17.94 -9.10 -2.88
C PRO A 107 -17.76 -9.08 -1.36
N SER A 108 -18.87 -8.80 -0.67
CA SER A 108 -18.98 -8.88 0.77
C SER A 108 -18.57 -10.30 1.13
N SER A 109 -17.45 -10.46 1.83
CA SER A 109 -17.19 -11.71 2.52
C SER A 109 -18.41 -11.94 3.40
N ARG A 110 -19.25 -12.89 2.98
CA ARG A 110 -20.37 -13.41 3.76
C ARG A 110 -19.89 -13.53 5.20
N ARG A 111 -20.72 -13.06 6.12
CA ARG A 111 -20.57 -13.36 7.55
C ARG A 111 -20.40 -14.87 7.66
N ASN A 112 -19.20 -15.33 8.02
CA ASN A 112 -19.01 -16.69 8.50
C ASN A 112 -19.63 -16.70 9.91
N SER A 113 -20.95 -16.88 9.96
CA SER A 113 -21.61 -17.43 11.14
C SER A 113 -21.48 -18.95 11.04
N GLU A 114 -20.28 -19.45 11.28
CA GLU A 114 -20.05 -20.84 11.63
C GLU A 114 -18.71 -20.87 12.34
N SER A 115 -18.81 -21.10 13.64
CA SER A 115 -17.74 -21.37 14.56
C SER A 115 -17.00 -22.63 14.10
N GLU A 116 -15.95 -22.44 13.31
CA GLU A 116 -14.92 -23.46 13.14
C GLU A 116 -13.68 -22.95 13.89
N SER A 117 -13.62 -23.36 15.15
CA SER A 117 -12.48 -23.19 16.04
C SER A 117 -11.26 -23.85 15.43
N ASP A 118 -10.33 -23.04 14.91
CA ASP A 118 -8.98 -23.47 14.57
C ASP A 118 -8.15 -23.51 15.88
N PRO A 119 -7.75 -24.68 16.39
CA PRO A 119 -7.23 -24.83 17.74
C PRO A 119 -5.73 -24.46 17.89
N LEU A 120 -5.09 -23.88 16.87
CA LEU A 120 -3.61 -23.80 16.81
C LEU A 120 -2.96 -22.41 16.79
N CYS A 121 -3.68 -21.31 17.06
CA CYS A 121 -3.05 -19.97 17.01
C CYS A 121 -3.08 -19.16 18.32
N PHE A 122 -3.47 -19.77 19.45
CA PHE A 122 -3.51 -19.08 20.74
C PHE A 122 -2.45 -19.60 21.72
N GLU A 123 -1.17 -19.43 21.39
CA GLU A 123 -0.10 -19.65 22.38
C GLU A 123 1.16 -18.85 22.05
N TYR A 124 1.08 -17.52 22.16
CA TYR A 124 2.25 -16.65 22.31
C TYR A 124 1.90 -15.44 23.19
N LYS A 125 1.38 -15.72 24.38
CA LYS A 125 1.52 -14.84 25.55
C LYS A 125 1.55 -15.73 26.78
N ASN A 126 2.51 -15.47 27.66
CA ASN A 126 2.83 -16.16 28.91
C ASN A 126 3.91 -17.25 28.77
N GLN A 127 5.12 -16.82 28.41
CA GLN A 127 6.33 -17.45 28.95
C GLN A 127 7.04 -16.35 29.73
N ASP A 128 7.05 -16.50 31.04
CA ASP A 128 7.86 -15.70 31.96
C ASP A 128 9.34 -15.78 31.55
N PRO A 129 10.12 -14.69 31.69
CA PRO A 129 11.54 -14.74 31.39
C PRO A 129 12.23 -15.74 32.34
N PRO A 130 13.06 -16.67 31.83
CA PRO A 130 13.82 -17.56 32.70
C PRO A 130 14.80 -16.71 33.52
N SER A 131 14.53 -16.67 34.82
CA SER A 131 15.45 -16.27 35.87
C SER A 131 16.60 -17.26 35.92
N ASP A 132 17.78 -16.87 35.44
CA ASP A 132 19.04 -17.42 35.90
C ASP A 132 20.13 -16.33 35.84
N GLU A 133 20.59 -16.03 37.05
CA GLU A 133 21.84 -15.37 37.40
C GLU A 133 23.02 -15.85 36.54
N ALA A 134 23.78 -14.90 36.00
CA ALA A 134 25.23 -14.94 35.78
C ALA A 134 25.60 -14.26 34.45
N CYS A 135 25.80 -12.94 34.49
CA CYS A 135 26.98 -12.29 33.91
C CYS A 135 26.85 -10.78 34.07
N MET A 136 27.27 -10.26 35.22
CA MET A 136 27.79 -8.90 35.42
C MET A 136 28.07 -8.78 36.91
N ASN A 137 29.35 -8.87 37.28
CA ASN A 137 30.00 -8.14 38.39
C ASN A 137 31.36 -8.78 38.66
N ASP A 138 32.36 -8.41 37.85
CA ASP A 138 33.74 -8.35 38.34
C ASP A 138 34.39 -7.09 37.74
N ALA A 139 33.89 -5.96 38.23
CA ALA A 139 34.60 -4.70 38.24
C ALA A 139 34.43 -4.10 39.65
N LEU A 140 35.51 -4.17 40.43
CA LEU A 140 35.92 -3.38 41.62
C LEU A 140 36.11 -4.14 42.95
N SER A 141 37.38 -4.10 43.41
CA SER A 141 37.94 -4.33 44.78
C SER A 141 38.43 -5.76 45.04
N LEU A 142 39.72 -6.07 45.21
CA LEU A 142 40.90 -5.37 45.75
C LEU A 142 42.17 -5.62 44.91
#